data_AF-A0A0G1TGV9-F1
#
_entry.id   AF-A0A0G1TGV9-F1
#
_cell.length_a   1.000
_cell.length_b   1.000
_cell.length_c   1.000
_cell.angle_alpha   90.00
_cell.angle_beta   90.00
_cell.angle_gamma   90.00
#
_symmetry.space_group_name_H-M   'P 1'
#
loop_
_entity.id
_entity.type
_entity.pdbx_description
1 polymer ?
#
loop_
_entity_poly.entity_id
_entity_poly.type
_entity_poly.pdbx_seq_one_letter_code
_entity_poly.pdbx_strand_id
1 'polypeptide(L)'
;MTPNEYLAKLGLSSRQIKVYLDLAAYPESTVVEINKRVLSPRSTIYLELERLINLGFVISKKIGKSTHYKITDPKILQLTLTNEATKLEFLTSHLQSFSQNIQALSISPTPPKTINIYKGPIGIKQLQIIFNQPKPLVWSDIPGFLTNNVEAKTLDETKIKFDRLTLIYHDVLTVCSLKTDSDQYGIEIRDQLLINSYKQIFTFLWDHVAKSLKQ
;
A
#
# COMPACT_ATOMS: atom_id res chain seq x y z
N MET A 1 -14.40 6.49 18.80
CA MET A 1 -14.65 5.84 17.50
C MET A 1 -16.14 5.63 17.36
N THR A 2 -16.76 6.22 16.36
CA THR A 2 -18.21 6.09 16.10
C THR A 2 -18.51 4.79 15.32
N PRO A 3 -19.77 4.28 15.34
CA PRO A 3 -20.15 3.13 14.53
C PRO A 3 -19.85 3.31 13.02
N ASN A 4 -20.05 4.53 12.50
CA ASN A 4 -19.71 4.87 11.11
C ASN A 4 -18.21 4.70 10.83
N GLU A 5 -17.36 5.28 11.69
CA GLU A 5 -15.91 5.20 11.55
C GLU A 5 -15.40 3.77 11.61
N TYR A 6 -15.98 2.96 12.50
CA TYR A 6 -15.61 1.55 12.62
C TYR A 6 -15.97 0.76 11.36
N LEU A 7 -17.21 0.87 10.87
CA LEU A 7 -17.64 0.17 9.66
C LEU A 7 -16.87 0.64 8.41
N ALA A 8 -16.50 1.92 8.33
CA ALA A 8 -15.64 2.43 7.27
C ALA A 8 -14.23 1.82 7.32
N LYS A 9 -13.66 1.64 8.52
CA LYS A 9 -12.38 0.96 8.71
C LYS A 9 -12.44 -0.53 8.36
N LEU A 10 -13.62 -1.16 8.48
CA LEU A 10 -13.88 -2.51 8.00
C LEU A 10 -14.03 -2.61 6.47
N GLY A 11 -13.93 -1.50 5.75
CA GLY A 11 -14.00 -1.46 4.29
C GLY A 11 -15.41 -1.32 3.72
N LEU A 12 -16.43 -1.02 4.55
CA LEU A 12 -17.77 -0.77 4.04
C LEU A 12 -17.85 0.62 3.39
N SER A 13 -18.55 0.69 2.26
CA SER A 13 -18.88 1.94 1.59
C SER A 13 -19.94 2.74 2.38
N SER A 14 -20.01 4.04 2.12
CA SER A 14 -21.00 4.93 2.76
C SER A 14 -22.46 4.48 2.58
N ARG A 15 -22.77 3.84 1.44
CA ARG A 15 -24.12 3.29 1.16
C ARG A 15 -24.40 2.06 2.03
N GLN A 16 -23.44 1.15 2.13
CA GLN A 16 -23.54 -0.05 2.96
C GLN A 16 -23.68 0.31 4.44
N ILE A 17 -22.90 1.29 4.92
CA ILE A 17 -22.98 1.78 6.30
C ILE A 17 -24.39 2.28 6.62
N LYS A 18 -25.00 3.07 5.73
CA LYS A 18 -26.38 3.55 5.91
C LYS A 18 -27.39 2.41 6.05
N VAL A 19 -27.33 1.42 5.14
CA VAL A 19 -28.24 0.27 5.17
C VAL A 19 -28.00 -0.58 6.42
N TYR A 20 -26.74 -0.81 6.79
CA TYR A 20 -26.38 -1.59 7.98
C TYR A 20 -26.88 -0.94 9.27
N LEU A 21 -26.67 0.36 9.43
CA LEU A 21 -27.13 1.08 10.62
C LEU A 21 -28.64 1.25 10.67
N ASP A 22 -29.30 1.37 9.52
CA ASP A 22 -30.77 1.31 9.45
C ASP A 22 -31.30 -0.04 9.96
N LEU A 23 -30.68 -1.16 9.54
CA LEU A 23 -31.01 -2.49 10.05
C LEU A 23 -30.65 -2.71 11.52
N ALA A 24 -29.64 -2.01 12.04
CA ALA A 24 -29.31 -2.03 13.46
C ALA A 24 -30.37 -1.30 14.30
N ALA A 25 -30.91 -0.19 13.79
CA ALA A 25 -31.99 0.56 14.43
C ALA A 25 -33.37 -0.13 14.28
N TYR A 26 -33.61 -0.78 13.13
CA TYR A 26 -34.87 -1.44 12.79
C TYR A 26 -34.61 -2.88 12.29
N PRO A 27 -34.38 -3.83 13.21
CA PRO A 27 -34.12 -5.23 12.85
C PRO A 27 -35.28 -5.88 12.12
N GLU A 28 -34.99 -6.95 11.38
CA GLU A 28 -36.00 -7.76 10.66
C GLU A 28 -36.83 -6.92 9.65
N SER A 29 -36.19 -5.96 8.99
CA SER A 29 -36.84 -5.09 7.99
C SER A 29 -36.80 -5.70 6.58
N THR A 30 -37.84 -5.43 5.80
CA THR A 30 -37.91 -5.68 4.36
C THR A 30 -37.24 -4.58 3.56
N VAL A 31 -36.90 -4.85 2.30
CA VAL A 31 -36.35 -3.82 1.39
C VAL A 31 -37.28 -2.61 1.24
N VAL A 32 -38.59 -2.83 1.29
CA VAL A 32 -39.58 -1.74 1.19
C VAL A 32 -39.50 -0.81 2.40
N GLU A 33 -39.32 -1.35 3.60
CA GLU A 33 -39.19 -0.58 4.84
C GLU A 33 -37.86 0.17 4.88
N ILE A 34 -36.76 -0.50 4.52
CA ILE A 34 -35.43 0.12 4.41
C ILE A 34 -35.46 1.27 3.40
N ASN A 35 -36.10 1.07 2.24
CA ASN A 35 -36.23 2.07 1.19
C ASN A 35 -36.95 3.35 1.68
N LYS A 36 -37.98 3.21 2.53
CA LYS A 36 -38.70 4.36 3.11
C LYS A 36 -37.83 5.20 4.05
N ARG A 37 -36.88 4.59 4.77
CA ARG A 37 -36.04 5.28 5.77
C ARG A 37 -34.73 5.79 5.19
N VAL A 38 -34.06 4.97 4.38
CA VAL A 38 -32.74 5.27 3.79
C VAL A 38 -32.87 6.12 2.52
N LEU A 39 -34.08 6.22 1.95
CA LEU A 39 -34.40 7.01 0.75
C LEU A 39 -33.48 6.73 -0.44
N SER A 40 -33.01 5.48 -0.55
CA SER A 40 -32.15 5.01 -1.63
C SER A 40 -32.91 4.10 -2.59
N PRO A 41 -32.61 4.09 -3.91
CA PRO A 41 -33.33 3.25 -4.87
C PRO A 41 -33.35 1.78 -4.46
N ARG A 42 -34.49 1.10 -4.66
CA ARG A 42 -34.66 -0.30 -4.24
C ARG A 42 -33.60 -1.23 -4.86
N SER A 43 -33.24 -1.02 -6.13
CA SER A 43 -32.18 -1.77 -6.80
C SER A 43 -30.83 -1.63 -6.09
N THR A 44 -30.50 -0.42 -5.63
CA THR A 44 -29.29 -0.17 -4.83
C THR A 44 -29.36 -0.88 -3.49
N ILE A 45 -30.51 -0.86 -2.81
CA ILE A 45 -30.67 -1.55 -1.52
C ILE A 45 -30.49 -3.05 -1.67
N TYR A 46 -31.07 -3.67 -2.70
CA TYR A 46 -30.84 -5.09 -2.99
C TYR A 46 -29.36 -5.40 -3.18
N LEU A 47 -28.65 -4.60 -3.99
CA LEU A 47 -27.22 -4.78 -4.24
C LEU A 47 -26.37 -4.63 -2.96
N GLU A 48 -26.66 -3.62 -2.14
CA GLU A 48 -25.89 -3.44 -0.90
C GLU A 48 -26.22 -4.51 0.15
N LEU A 49 -27.46 -4.98 0.23
CA LEU A 49 -27.84 -6.11 1.11
C LEU A 49 -27.14 -7.40 0.67
N GLU A 50 -27.08 -7.69 -0.63
CA GLU A 50 -26.37 -8.85 -1.16
C GLU A 50 -24.87 -8.79 -0.81
N ARG A 51 -24.23 -7.64 -1.00
CA ARG A 51 -22.83 -7.43 -0.61
C ARG A 51 -22.63 -7.61 0.90
N LEU A 52 -23.51 -7.05 1.72
CA LEU A 52 -23.44 -7.18 3.18
C LEU A 52 -23.66 -8.63 3.64
N ILE A 53 -24.50 -9.39 2.94
CA ILE A 53 -24.68 -10.83 3.20
C ILE A 53 -23.41 -11.60 2.84
N ASN A 54 -22.81 -11.34 1.68
CA ASN A 54 -21.57 -11.99 1.25
C ASN A 54 -20.38 -11.69 2.18
N LEU A 55 -20.39 -10.51 2.81
CA LEU A 55 -19.41 -10.13 3.84
C LEU A 55 -19.77 -10.65 5.24
N GLY A 56 -20.94 -11.27 5.44
CA GLY A 56 -21.39 -11.81 6.72
C GLY A 56 -21.96 -10.78 7.70
N PHE A 57 -22.18 -9.54 7.29
CA PHE A 57 -22.70 -8.45 8.14
C PHE A 57 -24.23 -8.48 8.31
N VAL A 58 -24.93 -9.04 7.33
CA VAL A 58 -26.39 -9.13 7.30
C VAL A 58 -26.79 -10.56 6.97
N ILE A 59 -27.92 -11.01 7.50
CA ILE A 59 -28.58 -12.24 7.09
C ILE A 59 -30.00 -11.97 6.64
N SER A 60 -30.50 -12.81 5.73
CA SER A 60 -31.87 -12.76 5.26
C SER A 60 -32.68 -13.95 5.76
N LYS A 61 -33.93 -13.71 6.14
CA LYS A 61 -34.89 -14.74 6.50
C LYS A 61 -36.16 -14.55 5.69
N LYS A 62 -36.66 -15.62 5.08
CA LYS A 62 -37.95 -15.60 4.40
C LYS A 62 -39.07 -15.82 5.42
N ILE A 63 -40.01 -14.88 5.49
CA ILE A 63 -41.19 -14.93 6.37
C ILE A 63 -42.43 -14.82 5.47
N GLY A 64 -43.09 -15.96 5.23
CA GLY A 64 -44.19 -16.05 4.27
C GLY A 64 -43.74 -15.71 2.84
N LYS A 65 -44.34 -14.66 2.26
CA LYS A 65 -44.00 -14.16 0.90
C LYS A 65 -42.92 -13.08 0.89
N SER A 66 -42.50 -12.60 2.07
CA SER A 66 -41.58 -11.48 2.21
C SER A 66 -40.21 -11.94 2.69
N THR A 67 -39.15 -11.24 2.26
CA THR A 67 -37.79 -11.43 2.77
C THR A 67 -37.46 -10.32 3.75
N HIS A 68 -37.10 -10.71 4.96
CA HIS A 68 -36.69 -9.83 6.04
C HIS A 68 -35.18 -9.94 6.22
N TYR A 69 -34.54 -8.82 6.55
CA TYR A 69 -33.11 -8.71 6.71
C TYR A 69 -32.81 -8.24 8.13
N LYS A 70 -31.71 -8.73 8.69
CA LYS A 70 -31.20 -8.24 9.97
C LYS A 70 -29.69 -8.28 10.01
N ILE A 71 -29.10 -7.46 10.86
CA ILE A 71 -27.67 -7.54 11.14
C ILE A 71 -27.33 -8.88 11.79
N THR A 72 -26.15 -9.38 11.46
CA THR A 72 -25.56 -10.54 12.11
C THR A 72 -25.14 -10.18 13.54
N ASP A 73 -25.17 -11.15 14.46
CA ASP A 73 -24.68 -10.96 15.83
C ASP A 73 -23.22 -10.47 15.82
N PRO A 74 -22.87 -9.40 16.58
CA PRO A 74 -21.50 -8.90 16.68
C PRO A 74 -20.46 -9.98 17.03
N LYS A 75 -20.83 -11.06 17.72
CA LYS A 75 -19.95 -12.20 18.01
C LYS A 75 -19.45 -12.88 16.73
N ILE A 76 -20.28 -12.94 15.69
CA ILE A 76 -19.88 -13.51 14.40
C ILE A 76 -18.88 -12.59 13.70
N LEU A 77 -19.05 -11.26 13.80
CA LEU A 77 -18.06 -10.30 13.29
C LEU A 77 -16.71 -10.49 13.97
N GLN A 78 -16.72 -10.73 15.29
CA GLN A 78 -15.48 -11.04 16.04
C GLN A 78 -14.81 -12.30 15.50
N LEU A 79 -15.55 -13.37 15.24
CA LEU A 79 -15.00 -14.60 14.66
C LEU A 79 -14.39 -14.36 13.28
N THR A 80 -15.08 -13.61 12.41
CA THR A 80 -14.56 -13.27 11.07
C THR A 80 -13.27 -12.46 11.17
N LEU A 81 -13.20 -11.47 12.07
CA LEU A 81 -12.01 -10.67 12.28
C LEU A 81 -10.83 -11.51 12.80
N THR A 82 -11.09 -12.41 13.74
CA THR A 82 -10.06 -13.36 14.23
C THR A 82 -9.56 -14.24 13.09
N ASN A 83 -10.45 -14.78 12.26
CA ASN A 83 -10.05 -15.62 11.12
C ASN A 83 -9.22 -14.86 10.08
N GLU A 84 -9.61 -13.63 9.74
CA GLU A 84 -8.83 -12.77 8.85
C GLU A 84 -7.46 -12.42 9.46
N ALA A 85 -7.40 -12.13 10.76
CA ALA A 85 -6.14 -11.90 11.46
C ALA A 85 -5.22 -13.13 11.41
N THR A 86 -5.73 -14.33 11.71
CA THR A 86 -4.96 -15.58 11.63
C THR A 86 -4.51 -15.88 10.20
N LYS A 87 -5.37 -15.63 9.20
CA LYS A 87 -5.00 -15.76 7.78
C LYS A 87 -3.88 -14.80 7.39
N LEU A 88 -3.96 -13.54 7.81
CA LEU A 88 -2.92 -12.54 7.57
C LEU A 88 -1.61 -12.93 8.25
N GLU A 89 -1.65 -13.40 9.48
CA GLU A 89 -0.49 -13.90 10.22
C GLU A 89 0.15 -15.11 9.52
N PHE A 90 -0.66 -16.07 9.07
CA PHE A 90 -0.19 -17.21 8.28
C PHE A 90 0.47 -16.75 6.97
N LEU A 91 -0.18 -15.90 6.18
CA LEU A 91 0.38 -15.41 4.92
C LEU A 91 1.68 -14.64 5.13
N THR A 92 1.74 -13.82 6.19
CA THR A 92 2.92 -13.01 6.52
C THR A 92 4.08 -13.90 6.97
N SER A 93 3.84 -14.88 7.85
CA SER A 93 4.86 -15.82 8.33
C SER A 93 5.43 -16.71 7.22
N HIS A 94 4.65 -17.01 6.17
CA HIS A 94 5.08 -17.85 5.06
C HIS A 94 5.61 -17.07 3.85
N LEU A 95 5.52 -15.73 3.87
CA LEU A 95 5.89 -14.88 2.74
C LEU A 95 7.37 -15.07 2.33
N GLN A 96 8.27 -15.23 3.30
CA GLN A 96 9.69 -15.45 3.03
C GLN A 96 9.95 -16.78 2.33
N SER A 97 9.36 -17.88 2.84
CA SER A 97 9.48 -19.19 2.20
C SER A 97 8.88 -19.19 0.80
N PHE A 98 7.72 -18.56 0.63
CA PHE A 98 7.10 -18.37 -0.68
C PHE A 98 8.04 -17.62 -1.64
N SER A 99 8.65 -16.51 -1.20
CA SER A 99 9.62 -15.75 -2.00
C SER A 99 10.82 -16.60 -2.42
N GLN A 100 11.37 -17.43 -1.52
CA GLN A 100 12.49 -18.32 -1.82
C GLN A 100 12.10 -19.38 -2.86
N ASN A 101 10.90 -19.97 -2.73
CA ASN A 101 10.40 -20.95 -3.67
C ASN A 101 10.22 -20.35 -5.07
N ILE A 102 9.71 -19.13 -5.18
CA ILE A 102 9.59 -18.43 -6.47
C ILE A 102 10.97 -18.11 -7.06
N GLN A 103 11.94 -17.67 -6.24
CA GLN A 103 13.31 -17.42 -6.70
C GLN A 103 13.98 -18.70 -7.22
N ALA A 104 13.77 -19.85 -6.57
CA ALA A 104 14.31 -21.14 -7.01
C ALA A 104 13.76 -21.59 -8.38
N LEU A 105 12.60 -21.08 -8.81
CA LEU A 105 12.07 -21.31 -10.16
C LEU A 105 12.76 -20.45 -11.23
N SER A 106 13.50 -19.42 -10.85
CA SER A 106 14.23 -18.59 -11.81
C SER A 106 15.51 -19.31 -12.28
N ILE A 107 15.61 -19.57 -13.58
CA ILE A 107 16.56 -20.53 -14.19
C ILE A 107 17.96 -19.90 -14.40
N SER A 108 18.19 -18.64 -14.01
CA SER A 108 19.45 -17.96 -14.29
C SER A 108 20.34 -17.84 -13.05
N PRO A 109 21.52 -18.49 -13.02
CA PRO A 109 22.49 -18.38 -11.92
C PRO A 109 23.12 -16.99 -11.80
N THR A 110 22.96 -16.14 -12.82
CA THR A 110 23.31 -14.71 -12.78
C THR A 110 22.05 -13.88 -12.90
N PRO A 111 21.86 -12.84 -12.05
CA PRO A 111 20.77 -11.91 -12.25
C PRO A 111 20.93 -11.29 -13.65
N PRO A 112 19.91 -11.42 -14.53
CA PRO A 112 20.02 -10.87 -15.86
C PRO A 112 20.23 -9.36 -15.76
N LYS A 113 21.04 -8.83 -16.68
CA LYS A 113 21.13 -7.38 -16.88
C LYS A 113 19.73 -6.87 -17.18
N THR A 114 19.17 -6.09 -16.27
CA THR A 114 17.76 -5.70 -16.32
C THR A 114 17.61 -4.20 -16.15
N ILE A 115 16.66 -3.65 -16.91
CA ILE A 115 16.16 -2.30 -16.74
C ILE A 115 14.67 -2.45 -16.50
N ASN A 116 14.23 -2.20 -15.26
CA ASN A 116 12.82 -2.20 -14.91
C ASN A 116 12.31 -0.76 -14.93
N ILE A 117 11.14 -0.53 -15.54
CA ILE A 117 10.51 0.78 -15.63
C ILE A 117 9.30 0.81 -14.73
N TYR A 118 9.25 1.80 -13.85
CA TYR A 118 8.18 2.04 -12.90
C TYR A 118 7.47 3.34 -13.26
N LYS A 119 6.14 3.29 -13.41
CA LYS A 119 5.31 4.43 -13.82
C LYS A 119 4.36 4.87 -12.71
N GLY A 120 4.25 6.18 -12.56
CA GLY A 120 3.31 6.85 -11.66
C GLY A 120 3.59 6.62 -10.17
N PRO A 121 2.76 7.19 -9.29
CA PRO A 121 3.02 7.19 -7.85
C PRO A 121 3.17 5.78 -7.24
N ILE A 122 2.41 4.80 -7.75
CA ILE A 122 2.46 3.42 -7.28
C ILE A 122 3.77 2.75 -7.70
N GLY A 123 4.19 2.91 -8.96
CA GLY A 123 5.45 2.35 -9.44
C GLY A 123 6.65 2.93 -8.69
N ILE A 124 6.64 4.23 -8.42
CA ILE A 124 7.71 4.90 -7.67
C ILE A 124 7.75 4.40 -6.22
N LYS A 125 6.60 4.15 -5.59
CA LYS A 125 6.54 3.53 -4.28
C LYS A 125 7.14 2.12 -4.28
N GLN A 126 6.91 1.32 -5.33
CA GLN A 126 7.55 0.00 -5.47
C GLN A 126 9.07 0.12 -5.59
N LEU A 127 9.56 1.04 -6.42
CA LEU A 127 10.97 1.34 -6.59
C LEU A 127 11.63 1.76 -5.25
N GLN A 128 10.96 2.59 -4.45
CA GLN A 128 11.42 2.96 -3.11
C GLN A 128 11.48 1.76 -2.16
N ILE A 129 10.52 0.85 -2.21
CA ILE A 129 10.51 -0.38 -1.39
C ILE A 129 11.72 -1.27 -1.70
N ILE A 130 12.17 -1.33 -2.96
CA ILE A 130 13.35 -2.11 -3.36
C ILE A 130 14.61 -1.64 -2.62
N PHE A 131 14.76 -0.34 -2.39
CA PHE A 131 15.86 0.25 -1.63
C PHE A 131 15.62 0.23 -0.12
N ASN A 132 14.36 0.23 0.29
CA ASN A 132 13.93 0.19 1.69
C ASN A 132 13.65 -1.25 2.16
N GLN A 133 14.58 -2.17 1.83
CA GLN A 133 14.55 -3.55 2.29
C GLN A 133 14.30 -3.57 3.81
N PRO A 134 13.40 -4.44 4.27
CA PRO A 134 12.33 -4.16 5.22
C PRO A 134 12.84 -3.95 6.65
N LYS A 135 13.34 -2.76 6.93
CA LYS A 135 13.10 -2.05 8.17
C LYS A 135 12.81 -0.63 7.72
N PRO A 136 11.82 0.09 8.29
CA PRO A 136 11.93 1.54 8.23
C PRO A 136 13.37 1.85 8.59
N LEU A 137 14.08 2.55 7.72
CA LEU A 137 15.37 3.13 8.05
C LEU A 137 15.07 4.11 9.20
N VAL A 138 15.00 3.58 10.43
CA VAL A 138 14.69 4.32 11.65
C VAL A 138 15.93 5.11 12.08
N TRP A 139 16.76 5.54 11.13
CA TRP A 139 17.84 6.45 11.43
C TRP A 139 17.33 7.78 11.96
N SER A 140 16.07 8.13 11.68
CA SER A 140 15.43 9.30 12.27
C SER A 140 15.29 9.18 13.78
N ASP A 141 15.09 7.96 14.30
CA ASP A 141 14.82 7.73 15.72
C ASP A 141 16.07 7.22 16.46
N ILE A 142 17.18 7.00 15.76
CA ILE A 142 18.50 6.78 16.35
C ILE A 142 19.17 8.16 16.47
N PRO A 143 19.28 8.72 17.70
CA PRO A 143 19.87 10.04 17.89
C PRO A 143 21.27 10.11 17.27
N GLY A 144 21.48 11.09 16.40
CA GLY A 144 22.78 11.31 15.75
C GLY A 144 23.16 10.29 14.68
N PHE A 145 22.27 9.41 14.21
CA PHE A 145 22.64 8.46 13.14
C PHE A 145 23.12 9.18 11.89
N LEU A 146 22.36 10.17 11.42
CA LEU A 146 22.73 10.96 10.24
C LEU A 146 24.00 11.78 10.46
N THR A 147 24.27 12.21 11.69
CA THR A 147 25.47 13.01 11.97
C THR A 147 26.72 12.15 12.08
N ASN A 148 26.59 10.90 12.53
CA ASN A 148 27.73 10.04 12.87
C ASN A 148 28.03 8.98 11.82
N ASN A 149 27.06 8.63 10.96
CA ASN A 149 27.18 7.52 10.01
C ASN A 149 26.95 7.94 8.55
N VAL A 150 26.65 9.22 8.31
CA VAL A 150 26.38 9.75 6.98
C VAL A 150 27.28 10.94 6.72
N GLU A 151 27.97 10.91 5.60
CA GLU A 151 28.58 12.10 5.04
C GLU A 151 27.60 12.76 4.08
N ALA A 152 27.51 14.08 4.16
CA ALA A 152 26.66 14.86 3.26
C ALA A 152 27.40 16.11 2.77
N LYS A 153 27.33 16.34 1.46
CA LYS A 153 27.82 17.53 0.79
C LYS A 153 26.68 18.19 0.01
N THR A 154 26.83 19.48 -0.24
CA THR A 154 25.87 20.28 -1.01
C THR A 154 26.42 20.61 -2.38
N LEU A 155 25.52 20.71 -3.35
CA LEU A 155 25.80 21.20 -4.69
C LEU A 155 24.97 22.46 -4.93
N ASP A 156 25.55 23.39 -5.65
CA ASP A 156 24.91 24.66 -6.00
C ASP A 156 23.87 24.43 -7.10
N GLU A 157 22.59 24.64 -6.78
CA GLU A 157 21.49 24.42 -7.72
C GLU A 157 21.56 25.32 -8.97
N THR A 158 22.27 26.45 -8.88
CA THR A 158 22.50 27.32 -10.05
C THR A 158 23.44 26.69 -11.08
N LYS A 159 24.27 25.73 -10.65
CA LYS A 159 25.21 25.00 -11.50
C LYS A 159 24.64 23.67 -11.98
N ILE A 160 23.89 22.98 -11.14
CA ILE A 160 23.30 21.68 -11.44
C ILE A 160 21.90 21.62 -10.88
N LYS A 161 20.90 21.47 -11.76
CA LYS A 161 19.51 21.30 -11.36
C LYS A 161 19.23 19.83 -11.02
N PHE A 162 18.70 19.58 -9.83
CA PHE A 162 18.30 18.24 -9.39
C PHE A 162 16.78 18.05 -9.52
N ASP A 163 16.34 17.63 -10.70
CA ASP A 163 14.93 17.27 -10.99
C ASP A 163 14.66 15.76 -10.90
N ARG A 164 15.67 15.02 -10.45
CA ARG A 164 15.69 13.57 -10.35
C ARG A 164 16.43 13.13 -9.10
N LEU A 165 15.97 12.05 -8.50
CA LEU A 165 16.66 11.35 -7.44
C LEU A 165 17.42 10.18 -8.05
N THR A 166 18.72 10.13 -7.77
CA THR A 166 19.57 8.99 -8.13
C THR A 166 20.00 8.28 -6.85
N LEU A 167 19.76 6.98 -6.77
CA LEU A 167 20.18 6.13 -5.65
C LEU A 167 21.05 5.01 -6.19
N ILE A 168 22.18 4.76 -5.53
CA ILE A 168 23.07 3.64 -5.81
C ILE A 168 23.21 2.84 -4.52
N TYR A 169 22.81 1.57 -4.55
CA TYR A 169 22.89 0.68 -3.39
C TYR A 169 23.36 -0.70 -3.86
N HIS A 170 24.49 -1.17 -3.33
CA HIS A 170 25.16 -2.39 -3.77
C HIS A 170 25.35 -2.46 -5.31
N ASP A 171 24.58 -3.33 -5.96
CA ASP A 171 24.55 -3.67 -7.38
C ASP A 171 23.28 -3.15 -8.09
N VAL A 172 22.61 -2.16 -7.50
CA VAL A 172 21.41 -1.54 -8.04
C VAL A 172 21.60 -0.04 -8.18
N LEU A 173 21.34 0.48 -9.37
CA LEU A 173 21.19 1.90 -9.66
C LEU A 173 19.71 2.20 -9.85
N THR A 174 19.25 3.32 -9.30
CA THR A 174 17.92 3.84 -9.57
C THR A 174 17.96 5.31 -9.88
N VAL A 175 17.17 5.71 -10.87
CA VAL A 175 16.94 7.10 -11.21
C VAL A 175 15.44 7.32 -11.32
N CYS A 176 14.88 8.25 -10.56
CA CYS A 176 13.48 8.61 -10.67
C CYS A 176 13.28 10.11 -10.74
N SER A 177 12.27 10.55 -11.48
CA SER A 177 11.89 11.95 -11.52
C SER A 177 11.34 12.40 -10.16
N LEU A 178 11.65 13.62 -9.72
CA LEU A 178 11.08 14.23 -8.51
C LEU A 178 9.71 14.88 -8.75
N LYS A 179 9.10 14.67 -9.92
CA LYS A 179 7.72 15.10 -10.22
C LYS A 179 6.72 14.39 -9.31
N THR A 180 5.58 15.02 -9.07
CA THR A 180 4.48 14.48 -8.24
C THR A 180 3.24 14.10 -9.05
N ASP A 181 3.32 14.19 -10.39
CA ASP A 181 2.21 13.88 -11.30
C ASP A 181 2.21 12.40 -11.76
N SER A 182 1.17 12.03 -12.51
CA SER A 182 1.01 10.68 -13.06
C SER A 182 2.04 10.30 -14.12
N ASP A 183 2.77 11.28 -14.66
CA ASP A 183 3.84 11.10 -15.66
C ASP A 183 5.22 10.99 -15.00
N GLN A 184 5.26 10.70 -13.69
CA GLN A 184 6.49 10.33 -13.00
C GLN A 184 6.97 8.94 -13.46
N TYR A 185 8.27 8.84 -13.76
CA TYR A 185 8.93 7.59 -14.10
C TYR A 185 10.16 7.37 -13.23
N GLY A 186 10.42 6.10 -12.94
CA GLY A 186 11.63 5.63 -12.29
C GLY A 186 12.16 4.40 -13.00
N ILE A 187 13.48 4.28 -13.02
CA ILE A 187 14.16 3.12 -13.59
C ILE A 187 15.01 2.46 -12.52
N GLU A 188 14.94 1.13 -12.45
CA GLU A 188 15.89 0.29 -11.73
C GLU A 188 16.81 -0.35 -12.76
N ILE A 189 18.12 -0.22 -12.56
CA ILE A 189 19.15 -0.74 -13.43
C ILE A 189 20.01 -1.72 -12.63
N ARG A 190 20.09 -2.96 -13.12
CA ARG A 190 21.03 -3.98 -12.66
C ARG A 190 22.03 -4.28 -13.77
N ASP A 191 23.00 -3.41 -13.94
CA ASP A 191 24.10 -3.60 -14.88
C ASP A 191 25.37 -2.95 -14.31
N GLN A 192 26.41 -3.77 -14.08
CA GLN A 192 27.62 -3.31 -13.40
C GLN A 192 28.35 -2.19 -14.15
N LEU A 193 28.33 -2.20 -15.49
CA LEU A 193 28.99 -1.17 -16.29
C LEU A 193 28.26 0.17 -16.13
N LEU A 194 26.92 0.17 -16.20
CA LEU A 194 26.13 1.39 -15.98
C LEU A 194 26.26 1.90 -14.55
N ILE A 195 26.21 1.00 -13.55
CA ILE A 195 26.38 1.37 -12.14
C ILE A 195 27.76 1.99 -11.89
N ASN A 196 28.83 1.38 -12.43
CA ASN A 196 30.18 1.91 -12.28
C ASN A 196 30.34 3.28 -12.93
N SER A 197 29.74 3.50 -14.11
CA SER A 197 29.73 4.83 -14.75
C SER A 197 29.05 5.88 -13.87
N TYR A 198 27.91 5.56 -13.26
CA TYR A 198 27.23 6.48 -12.35
C TYR A 198 28.01 6.71 -11.05
N LYS A 199 28.69 5.69 -10.51
CA LYS A 199 29.61 5.84 -9.37
C LYS A 199 30.76 6.79 -9.70
N GLN A 200 31.36 6.68 -10.88
CA GLN A 200 32.42 7.60 -11.32
C GLN A 200 31.92 9.05 -11.40
N ILE A 201 30.74 9.28 -11.97
CA ILE A 201 30.12 10.61 -12.02
C ILE A 201 29.86 11.13 -10.60
N PHE A 202 29.30 10.29 -9.73
CA PHE A 202 29.06 10.65 -8.32
C PHE A 202 30.35 11.04 -7.61
N THR A 203 31.41 10.21 -7.68
CA THR A 203 32.71 10.48 -7.05
C THR A 203 33.33 11.77 -7.59
N PHE A 204 33.26 11.99 -8.91
CA PHE A 204 33.75 13.23 -9.49
C PHE A 204 33.04 14.46 -8.91
N LEU A 205 31.70 14.45 -8.88
CA LEU A 205 30.91 15.52 -8.29
C LEU A 205 31.21 15.67 -6.80
N TRP A 206 31.31 14.57 -6.07
CA TRP A 206 31.55 14.54 -4.63
C TRP A 206 32.89 15.17 -4.25
N ASP A 207 33.95 14.84 -4.97
CA ASP A 207 35.31 15.24 -4.63
C ASP A 207 35.68 16.62 -5.16
N HIS A 208 35.15 17.02 -6.31
CA HIS A 208 35.60 18.23 -7.03
C HIS A 208 34.57 19.35 -7.07
N VAL A 209 33.28 19.05 -6.90
CA VAL A 209 32.20 20.04 -7.09
C VAL A 209 31.43 20.29 -5.80
N ALA A 210 31.16 19.23 -5.03
CA ALA A 210 30.35 19.29 -3.84
C ALA A 210 31.11 19.93 -2.68
N LYS A 211 30.41 20.76 -1.92
CA LYS A 211 30.96 21.47 -0.77
C LYS A 211 30.44 20.84 0.51
N SER A 212 31.32 20.69 1.51
CA SER A 212 30.89 20.26 2.84
C SER A 212 29.77 21.16 3.35
N LEU A 213 28.77 20.56 4.00
CA LEU A 213 27.76 21.30 4.75
C LEU A 213 28.50 22.16 5.79
N LYS A 214 28.38 23.49 5.68
CA LYS A 214 28.82 24.36 6.78
C LYS A 214 27.88 24.06 7.96
N GLN A 215 28.47 23.64 9.09
CA GLN A 215 27.78 23.57 10.37
C GLN A 215 27.33 24.96 10.81
#